data_AF-D3SUK3-F1
#
_entry.id   AF-D3SUK3-F1
#
_cell.length_a   1.000
_cell.length_b   1.000
_cell.length_c   1.000
_cell.angle_alpha   90.00
_cell.angle_beta   90.00
_cell.angle_gamma   90.00
#
_symmetry.space_group_name_H-M   'P 1'
#
loop_
_entity.id
_entity.type
_entity.pdbx_description
1 polymer ?
#
loop_
_entity_poly.entity_id
_entity_poly.type
_entity_poly.pdbx_seq_one_letter_code
_entity_poly.pdbx_strand_id
1 'polypeptide(L)'
;MTSDEGVGDRSDNTGESVAGSDERQQQQTGPQAVRDAFDALESDLARLEAAVRESDGASRDGLESDGGQNADVRPTRAEFETVVGRLQDVLAEIDGGHRVINRRSGGTITPLDPDPDAIDLADIAHALSNLSRFTGQGKQFYSVARHAVHVSREVEARGGSLSAQRWGLLHDASEAYLSDVPAPVKRTLPGYTRAEKRLQDAVQDAFALELTAAEAELVDAVDTAVGRYELSVHFPASYDAAVVLEYDHHGVDALSLDTECDAVAARDQYLQQAHELGLDTV
;
A
#
# COMPACT_ATOMS: atom_id res chain seq x y z
N MET A 1 -36.12 -12.23 -55.59
CA MET A 1 -36.48 -11.65 -56.89
C MET A 1 -37.08 -10.28 -56.60
N THR A 2 -36.59 -9.12 -57.00
CA THR A 2 -35.38 -8.63 -57.66
C THR A 2 -35.49 -7.13 -57.38
N SER A 3 -34.50 -6.52 -56.75
CA SER A 3 -34.42 -5.07 -56.64
C SER A 3 -33.49 -4.53 -57.71
N ASP A 4 -33.91 -3.37 -58.19
CA ASP A 4 -33.62 -2.69 -59.43
C ASP A 4 -32.62 -1.53 -59.22
N GLU A 5 -31.92 -1.18 -60.30
CA GLU A 5 -31.15 0.07 -60.60
C GLU A 5 -30.00 0.49 -59.63
N GLY A 6 -28.81 0.92 -60.05
CA GLY A 6 -28.37 1.53 -61.30
C GLY A 6 -27.88 2.96 -61.04
N VAL A 7 -26.68 3.30 -61.57
CA VAL A 7 -26.03 4.65 -61.61
C VAL A 7 -25.26 5.02 -60.32
N GLY A 8 -23.96 5.34 -60.29
CA GLY A 8 -23.01 5.75 -61.33
C GLY A 8 -22.57 7.19 -61.09
N ASP A 9 -21.52 7.44 -60.30
CA ASP A 9 -20.68 8.62 -60.48
C ASP A 9 -19.25 8.39 -59.95
N ARG A 10 -18.27 8.65 -60.83
CA ARG A 10 -16.83 8.65 -60.56
C ARG A 10 -16.41 10.10 -60.61
N SER A 11 -15.95 10.63 -59.49
CA SER A 11 -15.20 11.87 -59.43
C SER A 11 -13.91 11.61 -58.65
N ASP A 12 -12.79 11.61 -59.38
CA ASP A 12 -11.45 11.75 -58.84
C ASP A 12 -11.35 13.03 -58.02
N ASN A 13 -10.78 12.95 -56.82
CA ASN A 13 -10.14 14.11 -56.19
C ASN A 13 -8.83 13.69 -55.54
N THR A 14 -7.74 13.93 -56.27
CA THR A 14 -6.36 13.93 -55.80
C THR A 14 -6.08 15.24 -55.05
N GLY A 15 -5.54 15.17 -53.84
CA GLY A 15 -4.93 16.36 -53.22
C GLY A 15 -4.77 16.31 -51.71
N GLU A 16 -3.51 16.18 -51.28
CA GLU A 16 -2.93 16.79 -50.08
C GLU A 16 -3.29 16.23 -48.69
N SER A 17 -2.48 15.24 -48.28
CA SER A 17 -1.52 15.38 -47.18
C SER A 17 -1.69 16.61 -46.27
N VAL A 18 -2.29 16.41 -45.10
CA VAL A 18 -1.90 17.12 -43.88
C VAL A 18 -1.92 16.13 -42.72
N ALA A 19 -0.75 15.57 -42.43
CA ALA A 19 -0.47 14.94 -41.15
C ALA A 19 -0.42 16.05 -40.08
N GLY A 20 -1.50 16.17 -39.31
CA GLY A 20 -1.61 17.10 -38.19
C GLY A 20 -1.41 16.38 -36.87
N SER A 21 -0.16 16.31 -36.43
CA SER A 21 0.28 16.46 -35.02
C SER A 21 -0.58 15.82 -33.93
N ASP A 22 -0.41 14.50 -33.76
CA ASP A 22 -0.63 13.81 -32.49
C ASP A 22 0.69 13.86 -31.69
N GLU A 23 1.11 15.07 -31.29
CA GLU A 23 2.21 15.26 -30.34
C GLU A 23 1.63 15.29 -28.93
N ARG A 24 1.10 14.14 -28.49
CA ARG A 24 1.13 13.85 -27.06
C ARG A 24 2.60 13.66 -26.71
N GLN A 25 3.10 14.54 -25.85
CA GLN A 25 4.43 14.52 -25.28
C GLN A 25 4.71 13.14 -24.65
N GLN A 26 5.21 12.20 -25.45
CA GLN A 26 6.02 11.11 -24.96
C GLN A 26 7.33 11.76 -24.54
N GLN A 27 7.51 11.95 -23.24
CA GLN A 27 8.79 12.30 -22.67
C GLN A 27 9.79 11.24 -23.13
N GLN A 28 10.57 11.56 -24.16
CA GLN A 28 11.70 10.74 -24.57
C GLN A 28 12.75 10.87 -23.48
N THR A 29 12.76 9.92 -22.56
CA THR A 29 13.84 9.78 -21.59
C THR A 29 15.09 9.30 -22.32
N GLY A 30 16.06 10.22 -22.43
CA GLY A 30 17.27 10.00 -23.19
C GLY A 30 18.32 9.17 -22.42
N PRO A 31 19.33 8.61 -23.13
CA PRO A 31 20.44 7.88 -22.51
C PRO A 31 21.21 8.65 -21.42
N GLN A 32 21.05 9.98 -21.34
CA GLN A 32 21.68 10.81 -20.33
C GLN A 32 20.96 10.75 -18.97
N ALA A 33 19.63 10.72 -18.95
CA ALA A 33 18.86 10.66 -17.70
C ALA A 33 19.16 9.36 -16.93
N VAL A 34 19.26 8.24 -17.66
CA VAL A 34 19.66 6.95 -17.09
C VAL A 34 21.08 7.01 -16.51
N ARG A 35 22.03 7.66 -17.22
CA ARG A 35 23.41 7.82 -16.73
C ARG A 35 23.47 8.66 -15.46
N ASP A 36 22.83 9.81 -15.45
CA ASP A 36 22.81 10.71 -14.29
C ASP A 36 22.21 10.00 -13.06
N ALA A 37 21.21 9.14 -13.26
CA ALA A 37 20.59 8.34 -12.21
C ALA A 37 21.52 7.23 -11.68
N PHE A 38 22.30 6.58 -12.56
CA PHE A 38 23.37 5.65 -12.15
C PHE A 38 24.47 6.34 -11.34
N ASP A 39 24.95 7.51 -11.79
CA ASP A 39 25.99 8.28 -11.09
C ASP A 39 25.53 8.66 -9.67
N ALA A 40 24.26 9.05 -9.52
CA ALA A 40 23.67 9.34 -8.20
C ALA A 40 23.60 8.08 -7.31
N LEU A 41 23.25 6.92 -7.87
CA LEU A 41 23.22 5.65 -7.15
C LEU A 41 24.63 5.23 -6.69
N GLU A 42 25.65 5.40 -7.54
CA GLU A 42 27.05 5.15 -7.18
C GLU A 42 27.50 6.04 -6.02
N SER A 43 27.15 7.33 -6.06
CA SER A 43 27.44 8.25 -4.96
C SER A 43 26.77 7.84 -3.65
N ASP A 44 25.54 7.35 -3.70
CA ASP A 44 24.80 6.89 -2.52
C ASP A 44 25.40 5.62 -1.93
N LEU A 45 25.74 4.66 -2.79
CA LEU A 45 26.40 3.43 -2.37
C LEU A 45 27.77 3.71 -1.74
N ALA A 46 28.56 4.62 -2.31
CA ALA A 46 29.85 5.03 -1.75
C ALA A 46 29.70 5.66 -0.35
N ARG A 47 28.63 6.43 -0.12
CA ARG A 47 28.32 7.00 1.21
C ARG A 47 27.96 5.90 2.22
N LEU A 48 27.10 4.95 1.85
CA LEU A 48 26.76 3.81 2.70
C LEU A 48 27.99 2.95 3.02
N GLU A 49 28.84 2.67 2.03
CA GLU A 49 30.08 1.92 2.24
C GLU A 49 31.02 2.63 3.22
N ALA A 50 31.14 3.96 3.14
CA ALA A 50 31.94 4.74 4.08
C ALA A 50 31.41 4.63 5.51
N ALA A 51 30.09 4.80 5.70
CA ALA A 51 29.45 4.67 7.01
C ALA A 51 29.61 3.26 7.61
N VAL A 52 29.48 2.21 6.79
CA VAL A 52 29.72 0.82 7.24
C VAL A 52 31.17 0.64 7.69
N ARG A 53 32.16 1.09 6.91
CA ARG A 53 33.59 0.99 7.28
C ARG A 53 33.91 1.74 8.57
N GLU A 54 33.34 2.92 8.77
CA GLU A 54 33.48 3.68 10.02
C GLU A 54 32.87 2.95 11.21
N SER A 55 31.73 2.28 11.01
CA SER A 55 31.09 1.47 12.04
C SER A 55 31.87 0.20 12.40
N ASP A 56 32.56 -0.43 11.43
CA ASP A 56 33.39 -1.62 11.64
C ASP A 56 34.76 -1.29 12.24
N GLY A 57 35.31 -0.11 11.94
CA GLY A 57 36.54 0.42 12.55
C GLY A 57 36.37 0.84 14.02
N ALA A 58 35.13 1.04 14.46
CA ALA A 58 34.78 1.29 15.85
C ALA A 58 34.60 -0.04 16.62
N SER A 59 35.67 -0.61 17.17
CA SER A 59 35.54 -1.72 18.13
C SER A 59 36.60 -1.72 19.24
N ARG A 60 36.09 -1.64 20.48
CA ARG A 60 36.44 -2.42 21.69
C ARG A 60 37.43 -1.93 22.76
N ASP A 61 38.15 -0.83 22.63
CA ASP A 61 38.95 -0.29 23.75
C ASP A 61 38.34 1.01 24.29
N GLY A 62 37.82 0.96 25.52
CA GLY A 62 37.41 2.16 26.26
C GLY A 62 36.10 2.05 27.04
N LEU A 63 35.98 1.06 27.92
CA LEU A 63 35.18 1.25 29.13
C LEU A 63 35.90 2.31 29.97
N GLU A 64 35.55 3.57 29.81
CA GLU A 64 35.44 4.60 30.85
C GLU A 64 35.36 6.02 30.25
N SER A 65 34.46 6.81 30.83
CA SER A 65 34.30 8.27 30.76
C SER A 65 33.40 8.88 29.67
N ASP A 66 32.28 9.37 30.20
CA ASP A 66 31.72 10.71 30.04
C ASP A 66 30.98 11.09 28.74
N GLY A 67 29.64 11.09 28.87
CA GLY A 67 28.83 12.27 28.57
C GLY A 67 29.03 12.95 27.22
N GLY A 68 28.93 12.22 26.11
CA GLY A 68 28.90 12.80 24.76
C GLY A 68 27.94 12.04 23.86
N GLN A 69 26.94 12.75 23.34
CA GLN A 69 25.98 12.25 22.35
C GLN A 69 26.73 11.87 21.06
N ASN A 70 27.17 10.63 20.92
CA ASN A 70 27.62 10.12 19.64
C ASN A 70 26.44 9.36 19.01
N ALA A 71 25.76 10.04 18.07
CA ALA A 71 24.73 9.44 17.25
C ALA A 71 25.27 8.17 16.58
N ASP A 72 24.44 7.14 16.52
CA ASP A 72 24.75 5.80 16.02
C ASP A 72 25.47 5.86 14.66
N VAL A 73 26.71 5.36 14.59
CA VAL A 73 27.60 5.43 13.40
C VAL A 73 27.20 4.39 12.33
N ARG A 74 26.19 3.55 12.58
CA ARG A 74 25.67 2.61 11.59
C ARG A 74 24.69 3.30 10.65
N PRO A 75 24.72 2.99 9.33
CA PRO A 75 23.69 3.48 8.43
C PRO A 75 22.31 3.01 8.90
N THR A 76 21.39 3.96 8.95
CA THR A 76 20.01 3.76 9.32
C THR A 76 19.25 3.01 8.23
N ARG A 77 18.16 2.34 8.60
CA ARG A 77 17.24 1.74 7.61
C ARG A 77 16.78 2.76 6.57
N ALA A 78 16.49 3.99 6.99
CA ALA A 78 16.02 5.05 6.11
C ALA A 78 17.03 5.40 5.00
N GLU A 79 18.32 5.39 5.31
CA GLU A 79 19.38 5.60 4.32
C GLU A 79 19.44 4.44 3.32
N PHE A 80 19.35 3.19 3.76
CA PHE A 80 19.27 2.03 2.87
C PHE A 80 18.03 2.07 1.96
N GLU A 81 16.85 2.38 2.51
CA GLU A 81 15.60 2.47 1.74
C GLU A 81 15.66 3.60 0.69
N THR A 82 16.39 4.68 0.97
CA THR A 82 16.62 5.76 0.00
C THR A 82 17.37 5.26 -1.23
N VAL A 83 18.45 4.50 -1.01
CA VAL A 83 19.26 3.94 -2.10
C VAL A 83 18.46 2.91 -2.91
N VAL A 84 17.74 2.02 -2.22
CA VAL A 84 16.86 1.03 -2.87
C VAL A 84 15.78 1.72 -3.69
N GLY A 85 15.18 2.80 -3.16
CA GLY A 85 14.19 3.59 -3.88
C GLY A 85 14.74 4.18 -5.19
N ARG A 86 15.95 4.74 -5.18
CA ARG A 86 16.59 5.23 -6.42
C ARG A 86 16.87 4.10 -7.39
N LEU A 87 17.34 2.95 -6.92
CA LEU A 87 17.55 1.79 -7.77
C LEU A 87 16.23 1.33 -8.42
N GLN A 88 15.12 1.33 -7.68
CA GLN A 88 13.80 1.02 -8.23
C GLN A 88 13.39 2.03 -9.31
N ASP A 89 13.61 3.33 -9.08
CA ASP A 89 13.28 4.38 -10.04
C ASP A 89 14.14 4.25 -11.33
N VAL A 90 15.43 3.91 -11.20
CA VAL A 90 16.32 3.61 -12.35
C VAL A 90 15.85 2.39 -13.13
N LEU A 91 15.49 1.30 -12.44
CA LEU A 91 14.99 0.09 -13.08
C LEU A 91 13.68 0.38 -13.83
N ALA A 92 12.78 1.15 -13.22
CA ALA A 92 11.56 1.58 -13.88
C ALA A 92 11.87 2.37 -15.15
N GLU A 93 12.78 3.33 -15.09
CA GLU A 93 13.18 4.14 -16.25
C GLU A 93 13.73 3.28 -17.40
N ILE A 94 14.62 2.33 -17.10
CA ILE A 94 15.16 1.38 -18.09
C ILE A 94 14.06 0.53 -18.72
N ASP A 95 13.08 0.13 -17.93
CA ASP A 95 11.94 -0.68 -18.37
C ASP A 95 10.84 0.16 -19.07
N GLY A 96 10.97 1.49 -19.14
CA GLY A 96 9.94 2.37 -19.71
C GLY A 96 8.75 2.59 -18.78
N GLY A 97 8.99 2.61 -17.48
CA GLY A 97 8.02 2.84 -16.40
C GLY A 97 7.67 1.57 -15.60
N HIS A 98 7.14 1.79 -14.40
CA HIS A 98 6.56 0.73 -13.59
C HIS A 98 5.40 0.04 -14.31
N ARG A 99 5.20 -1.25 -14.02
CA ARG A 99 4.18 -2.07 -14.70
C ARG A 99 2.84 -2.00 -13.99
N VAL A 100 1.80 -2.14 -14.80
CA VAL A 100 0.41 -2.12 -14.34
C VAL A 100 -0.09 -3.49 -13.92
N ILE A 101 -1.09 -3.49 -13.04
CA ILE A 101 -1.96 -4.64 -12.75
C ILE A 101 -3.41 -4.28 -13.11
N ASN A 102 -4.22 -5.28 -13.42
CA ASN A 102 -5.65 -5.10 -13.69
C ASN A 102 -6.42 -4.96 -12.38
N ARG A 103 -7.37 -4.02 -12.34
CA ARG A 103 -8.32 -3.87 -11.23
C ARG A 103 -9.56 -4.73 -11.46
N ARG A 104 -10.29 -5.08 -10.40
CA ARG A 104 -11.50 -5.93 -10.49
C ARG A 104 -12.67 -5.21 -11.15
N SER A 105 -12.83 -3.91 -10.92
CA SER A 105 -13.86 -3.07 -11.53
C SER A 105 -13.60 -2.84 -13.02
N GLY A 106 -12.35 -3.07 -13.47
CA GLY A 106 -11.86 -2.78 -14.81
C GLY A 106 -10.80 -1.67 -14.79
N GLY A 107 -10.05 -1.54 -15.88
CA GLY A 107 -8.90 -0.63 -15.95
C GLY A 107 -7.68 -1.17 -15.19
N THR A 108 -6.72 -0.29 -14.95
CA THR A 108 -5.38 -0.65 -14.45
C THR A 108 -4.89 0.33 -13.40
N ILE A 109 -4.00 -0.13 -12.54
CA ILE A 109 -3.22 0.70 -11.61
C ILE A 109 -1.75 0.29 -11.68
N THR A 110 -0.85 1.23 -11.41
CA THR A 110 0.59 1.01 -11.29
C THR A 110 0.98 1.00 -9.81
N PRO A 111 1.10 -0.15 -9.12
CA PRO A 111 1.22 -0.16 -7.66
C PRO A 111 2.44 0.57 -7.09
N LEU A 112 3.54 0.66 -7.85
CA LEU A 112 4.77 1.33 -7.42
C LEU A 112 4.81 2.84 -7.76
N ASP A 113 3.84 3.29 -8.55
CA ASP A 113 3.63 4.69 -8.97
C ASP A 113 2.11 4.93 -9.15
N PRO A 114 1.35 4.88 -8.05
CA PRO A 114 -0.10 4.84 -8.10
C PRO A 114 -0.69 6.20 -8.46
N ASP A 115 -1.67 6.20 -9.37
CA ASP A 115 -2.56 7.33 -9.62
C ASP A 115 -3.74 7.27 -8.63
N PRO A 116 -3.96 8.28 -7.77
CA PRO A 116 -5.10 8.33 -6.85
C PRO A 116 -6.45 8.14 -7.54
N ASP A 117 -6.61 8.64 -8.78
CA ASP A 117 -7.87 8.51 -9.54
C ASP A 117 -8.13 7.04 -9.97
N ALA A 118 -7.11 6.18 -9.93
CA ALA A 118 -7.22 4.76 -10.20
C ALA A 118 -7.56 3.93 -8.95
N ILE A 119 -7.73 4.53 -7.78
CA ILE A 119 -8.04 3.84 -6.52
C ILE A 119 -9.56 3.88 -6.29
N ASP A 120 -10.17 2.70 -6.19
CA ASP A 120 -11.60 2.54 -5.97
C ASP A 120 -11.89 1.71 -4.71
N LEU A 121 -12.89 2.15 -3.94
CA LEU A 121 -13.26 1.50 -2.68
C LEU A 121 -13.78 0.08 -2.90
N ALA A 122 -14.54 -0.19 -3.96
CA ALA A 122 -15.08 -1.51 -4.22
C ALA A 122 -13.97 -2.49 -4.65
N ASP A 123 -12.95 -2.01 -5.36
CA ASP A 123 -11.74 -2.78 -5.66
C ASP A 123 -10.92 -3.09 -4.40
N ILE A 124 -10.72 -2.11 -3.51
CA ILE A 124 -10.07 -2.31 -2.21
C ILE A 124 -10.85 -3.35 -1.40
N ALA A 125 -12.15 -3.14 -1.20
CA ALA A 125 -13.00 -4.04 -0.43
C ALA A 125 -12.97 -5.47 -0.98
N HIS A 126 -12.99 -5.62 -2.31
CA HIS A 126 -12.90 -6.93 -2.96
C HIS A 126 -11.54 -7.60 -2.72
N ALA A 127 -10.43 -6.89 -2.93
CA ALA A 127 -9.10 -7.47 -2.76
C ALA A 127 -8.84 -7.84 -1.30
N LEU A 128 -9.07 -6.91 -0.36
CA LEU A 128 -8.85 -7.12 1.07
C LEU A 128 -9.71 -8.25 1.65
N SER A 129 -10.92 -8.48 1.11
CA SER A 129 -11.77 -9.57 1.56
C SER A 129 -11.30 -10.95 1.09
N ASN A 130 -10.44 -11.01 0.07
CA ASN A 130 -9.84 -12.26 -0.44
C ASN A 130 -8.43 -12.51 0.13
N LEU A 131 -7.75 -11.47 0.62
CA LEU A 131 -6.44 -11.60 1.25
C LEU A 131 -6.58 -12.16 2.66
N SER A 132 -6.03 -13.34 2.90
CA SER A 132 -5.98 -13.92 4.25
C SER A 132 -4.80 -13.35 5.02
N ARG A 133 -5.09 -12.83 6.22
CA ARG A 133 -4.07 -12.53 7.23
C ARG A 133 -3.35 -13.77 7.66
N PHE A 134 -2.18 -13.56 8.28
CA PHE A 134 -1.28 -14.60 8.77
C PHE A 134 -0.82 -15.56 7.67
N THR A 135 -0.84 -15.13 6.41
CA THR A 135 -0.56 -15.98 5.25
C THR A 135 -1.39 -17.28 5.26
N GLY A 136 -2.64 -17.18 5.73
CA GLY A 136 -3.56 -18.32 5.80
C GLY A 136 -3.25 -19.37 6.87
N GLN A 137 -2.31 -19.10 7.79
CA GLN A 137 -1.94 -20.04 8.86
C GLN A 137 -2.83 -19.96 10.11
N GLY A 138 -3.76 -18.99 10.15
CA GLY A 138 -4.72 -18.89 11.24
C GLY A 138 -5.64 -20.11 11.31
N LYS A 139 -6.25 -20.36 12.48
CA LYS A 139 -7.20 -21.47 12.69
C LYS A 139 -8.31 -21.58 11.64
N GLN A 140 -8.75 -20.45 11.11
CA GLN A 140 -9.80 -20.30 10.12
C GLN A 140 -9.46 -19.11 9.23
N PHE A 141 -10.14 -19.01 8.08
CA PHE A 141 -10.00 -17.87 7.19
C PHE A 141 -10.27 -16.56 7.93
N TYR A 142 -9.33 -15.63 7.84
CA TYR A 142 -9.42 -14.31 8.45
C TYR A 142 -8.86 -13.28 7.48
N SER A 143 -9.75 -12.55 6.83
CA SER A 143 -9.38 -11.60 5.77
C SER A 143 -8.81 -10.29 6.33
N VAL A 144 -8.01 -9.59 5.54
CA VAL A 144 -7.59 -8.21 5.83
C VAL A 144 -8.78 -7.26 5.99
N ALA A 145 -9.84 -7.42 5.19
CA ALA A 145 -11.04 -6.60 5.30
C ALA A 145 -11.69 -6.65 6.70
N ARG A 146 -11.79 -7.84 7.30
CA ARG A 146 -12.31 -8.02 8.68
C ARG A 146 -11.46 -7.29 9.70
N HIS A 147 -10.14 -7.42 9.59
CA HIS A 147 -9.21 -6.71 10.45
C HIS A 147 -9.41 -5.19 10.34
N ALA A 148 -9.45 -4.64 9.13
CA ALA A 148 -9.67 -3.21 8.92
C ALA A 148 -11.01 -2.70 9.49
N VAL A 149 -12.09 -3.50 9.41
CA VAL A 149 -13.36 -3.17 10.07
C VAL A 149 -13.20 -3.14 11.59
N HIS A 150 -12.51 -4.11 12.19
CA HIS A 150 -12.24 -4.13 13.64
C HIS A 150 -11.39 -2.94 14.08
N VAL A 151 -10.35 -2.58 13.32
CA VAL A 151 -9.54 -1.39 13.58
C VAL A 151 -10.40 -0.13 13.54
N SER A 152 -11.22 0.05 12.50
CA SER A 152 -12.11 1.22 12.39
C SER A 152 -13.07 1.35 13.59
N ARG A 153 -13.69 0.24 14.01
CA ARG A 153 -14.64 0.23 15.15
C ARG A 153 -13.96 0.40 16.50
N GLU A 154 -12.76 -0.13 16.68
CA GLU A 154 -11.97 0.08 17.88
C GLU A 154 -11.47 1.53 17.97
N VAL A 155 -11.13 2.17 16.85
CA VAL A 155 -10.84 3.62 16.81
C VAL A 155 -12.04 4.42 17.27
N GLU A 156 -13.26 4.09 16.80
CA GLU A 156 -14.50 4.73 17.26
C GLU A 156 -14.70 4.53 18.77
N ALA A 157 -14.56 3.31 19.27
CA ALA A 157 -14.75 2.99 20.69
C ALA A 157 -13.80 3.78 21.60
N ARG A 158 -12.56 4.00 21.15
CA ARG A 158 -11.55 4.82 21.85
C ARG A 158 -11.75 6.33 21.70
N GLY A 159 -12.85 6.77 21.09
CA GLY A 159 -13.17 8.19 20.90
C GLY A 159 -12.41 8.87 19.77
N GLY A 160 -11.89 8.10 18.81
CA GLY A 160 -11.24 8.64 17.60
C GLY A 160 -12.20 9.46 16.74
N SER A 161 -11.65 10.46 16.05
CA SER A 161 -12.40 11.30 15.12
C SER A 161 -12.94 10.50 13.93
N LEU A 162 -13.88 11.08 13.17
CA LEU A 162 -14.35 10.46 11.93
C LEU A 162 -13.22 10.24 10.92
N SER A 163 -12.26 11.17 10.82
CA SER A 163 -11.07 11.01 9.96
C SER A 163 -10.21 9.83 10.42
N ALA A 164 -10.00 9.68 11.73
CA ALA A 164 -9.26 8.53 12.29
C ALA A 164 -10.00 7.21 12.04
N GLN A 165 -11.33 7.18 12.16
CA GLN A 165 -12.13 5.97 11.89
C GLN A 165 -12.08 5.56 10.42
N ARG A 166 -12.15 6.54 9.50
CA ARG A 166 -11.97 6.34 8.05
C ARG A 166 -10.58 5.80 7.72
N TRP A 167 -9.54 6.40 8.31
CA TRP A 167 -8.18 5.88 8.16
C TRP A 167 -8.04 4.48 8.77
N GLY A 168 -8.65 4.21 9.92
CA GLY A 168 -8.69 2.86 10.49
C GLY A 168 -9.26 1.81 9.54
N LEU A 169 -10.24 2.16 8.70
CA LEU A 169 -10.77 1.27 7.67
C LEU A 169 -9.85 1.15 6.43
N LEU A 170 -9.11 2.20 6.09
CA LEU A 170 -8.30 2.31 4.87
C LEU A 170 -6.79 2.11 5.08
N HIS A 171 -6.31 1.92 6.31
CA HIS A 171 -4.87 1.88 6.62
C HIS A 171 -4.12 0.75 5.89
N ASP A 172 -4.80 -0.39 5.70
CA ASP A 172 -4.31 -1.55 4.96
C ASP A 172 -4.71 -1.54 3.46
N ALA A 173 -5.32 -0.46 2.95
CA ALA A 173 -5.79 -0.41 1.55
C ALA A 173 -4.66 -0.60 0.53
N SER A 174 -3.41 -0.29 0.86
CA SER A 174 -2.24 -0.58 0.02
C SER A 174 -2.06 -2.08 -0.24
N GLU A 175 -2.50 -2.95 0.66
CA GLU A 175 -2.40 -4.41 0.50
C GLU A 175 -3.29 -4.92 -0.64
N ALA A 176 -4.34 -4.19 -1.03
CA ALA A 176 -5.14 -4.50 -2.20
C ALA A 176 -4.29 -4.58 -3.49
N TYR A 177 -3.16 -3.87 -3.52
CA TYR A 177 -2.27 -3.77 -4.67
C TYR A 177 -0.88 -4.40 -4.45
N LEU A 178 -0.45 -4.53 -3.19
CA LEU A 178 0.86 -5.11 -2.81
C LEU A 178 0.79 -6.51 -2.16
N SER A 179 -0.41 -7.00 -1.85
CA SER A 179 -0.67 -8.17 -0.97
C SER A 179 -0.37 -7.91 0.50
N ASP A 180 -1.01 -8.69 1.39
CA ASP A 180 -0.64 -8.79 2.82
C ASP A 180 0.74 -9.46 2.94
N VAL A 181 1.70 -8.73 3.49
CA VAL A 181 3.04 -9.25 3.79
C VAL A 181 3.23 -9.23 5.31
N PRO A 182 3.41 -10.40 5.96
CA PRO A 182 3.58 -10.48 7.41
C PRO A 182 4.70 -9.55 7.91
N ALA A 183 4.43 -8.85 9.01
CA ALA A 183 5.33 -7.86 9.58
C ALA A 183 6.81 -8.31 9.74
N PRO A 184 7.13 -9.56 10.15
CA PRO A 184 8.52 -10.02 10.21
C PRO A 184 9.23 -10.03 8.84
N VAL A 185 8.50 -10.41 7.78
CA VAL A 185 9.03 -10.47 6.39
C VAL A 185 9.13 -9.06 5.82
N LYS A 186 8.10 -8.23 6.00
CA LYS A 186 8.06 -6.81 5.59
C LYS A 186 9.28 -6.03 6.08
N ARG A 187 9.73 -6.30 7.31
CA ARG A 187 10.94 -5.68 7.88
C ARG A 187 12.24 -6.08 7.18
N THR A 188 12.25 -7.16 6.42
CA THR A 188 13.43 -7.64 5.69
C THR A 188 13.39 -7.37 4.18
N LEU A 189 12.26 -6.90 3.64
CA LEU A 189 12.10 -6.59 2.22
C LEU A 189 12.53 -5.15 1.91
N PRO A 190 13.63 -4.93 1.17
CA PRO A 190 14.04 -3.59 0.78
C PRO A 190 13.05 -2.99 -0.22
N GLY A 191 12.74 -1.70 -0.08
CA GLY A 191 11.88 -0.94 -0.99
C GLY A 191 10.38 -1.16 -0.77
N TYR A 192 9.97 -2.18 -0.01
CA TYR A 192 8.56 -2.45 0.25
C TYR A 192 7.90 -1.33 1.05
N THR A 193 8.53 -0.89 2.16
CA THR A 193 7.99 0.18 3.01
C THR A 193 7.81 1.49 2.25
N ARG A 194 8.70 1.79 1.31
CA ARG A 194 8.57 2.96 0.42
C ARG A 194 7.38 2.82 -0.53
N ALA A 195 7.26 1.67 -1.19
CA ALA A 195 6.16 1.40 -2.11
C ALA A 195 4.80 1.46 -1.40
N GLU A 196 4.72 0.85 -0.23
CA GLU A 196 3.53 0.88 0.61
C GLU A 196 3.18 2.30 1.05
N LYS A 197 4.16 3.09 1.52
CA LYS A 197 3.93 4.49 1.90
C LYS A 197 3.39 5.32 0.75
N ARG A 198 3.92 5.15 -0.48
CA ARG A 198 3.41 5.82 -1.68
C ARG A 198 1.96 5.45 -1.98
N LEU A 199 1.60 4.18 -1.86
CA LEU A 199 0.23 3.73 -2.03
C LEU A 199 -0.69 4.25 -0.93
N GLN A 200 -0.24 4.26 0.32
CA GLN A 200 -1.00 4.85 1.43
C GLN A 200 -1.25 6.34 1.21
N ASP A 201 -0.27 7.08 0.70
CA ASP A 201 -0.43 8.50 0.34
C ASP A 201 -1.45 8.67 -0.78
N ALA A 202 -1.36 7.87 -1.85
CA ALA A 202 -2.34 7.89 -2.92
C ALA A 202 -3.76 7.50 -2.46
N VAL A 203 -3.89 6.59 -1.49
CA VAL A 203 -5.18 6.27 -0.85
C VAL A 203 -5.70 7.47 -0.06
N GLN A 204 -4.86 8.15 0.73
CA GLN A 204 -5.28 9.37 1.44
C GLN A 204 -5.78 10.43 0.46
N ASP A 205 -5.07 10.64 -0.64
CA ASP A 205 -5.45 11.57 -1.69
C ASP A 205 -6.78 11.17 -2.36
N ALA A 206 -6.93 9.90 -2.74
CA ALA A 206 -8.13 9.37 -3.40
C ALA A 206 -9.40 9.53 -2.57
N PHE A 207 -9.28 9.45 -1.24
CA PHE A 207 -10.39 9.59 -0.30
C PHE A 207 -10.44 10.95 0.41
N ALA A 208 -9.61 11.91 -0.02
CA ALA A 208 -9.49 13.26 0.55
C ALA A 208 -9.38 13.23 2.10
N LEU A 209 -8.52 12.35 2.62
CA LEU A 209 -8.32 12.18 4.05
C LEU A 209 -7.18 13.08 4.55
N GLU A 210 -7.55 13.99 5.44
CA GLU A 210 -6.59 14.78 6.20
C GLU A 210 -6.47 14.20 7.61
N LEU A 211 -5.26 13.79 7.99
CA LEU A 211 -4.95 13.22 9.29
C LEU A 211 -3.95 14.09 10.03
N THR A 212 -4.27 14.41 11.28
CA THR A 212 -3.29 14.91 12.23
C THR A 212 -2.36 13.78 12.68
N ALA A 213 -1.16 14.13 13.14
CA ALA A 213 -0.22 13.14 13.69
C ALA A 213 -0.83 12.32 14.84
N ALA A 214 -1.65 12.96 15.70
CA ALA A 214 -2.32 12.27 16.80
C ALA A 214 -3.37 11.26 16.34
N GLU A 215 -4.07 11.53 15.23
CA GLU A 215 -5.03 10.58 14.64
C GLU A 215 -4.30 9.39 14.01
N ALA A 216 -3.19 9.63 13.30
CA ALA A 216 -2.36 8.56 12.76
C ALA A 216 -1.78 7.68 13.87
N GLU A 217 -1.22 8.28 14.92
CA GLU A 217 -0.68 7.55 16.09
C GLU A 217 -1.76 6.72 16.81
N LEU A 218 -3.00 7.24 16.90
CA LEU A 218 -4.12 6.49 17.46
C LEU A 218 -4.43 5.25 16.62
N VAL A 219 -4.51 5.39 15.30
CA VAL A 219 -4.81 4.26 14.40
C VAL A 219 -3.71 3.20 14.46
N ASP A 220 -2.43 3.59 14.46
CA ASP A 220 -1.31 2.65 14.60
C ASP A 220 -1.35 1.88 15.94
N ALA A 221 -1.72 2.58 17.03
CA ALA A 221 -1.87 1.95 18.35
C ALA A 221 -3.08 1.00 18.41
N VAL A 222 -4.16 1.32 17.69
CA VAL A 222 -5.34 0.46 17.58
C VAL A 222 -5.05 -0.77 16.72
N ASP A 223 -4.47 -0.61 15.53
CA ASP A 223 -4.03 -1.73 14.68
C ASP A 223 -3.16 -2.71 15.47
N THR A 224 -2.14 -2.19 16.17
CA THR A 224 -1.28 -3.03 17.02
C THR A 224 -2.06 -3.79 18.10
N ALA A 225 -3.05 -3.16 18.73
CA ALA A 225 -3.86 -3.80 19.77
C ALA A 225 -4.79 -4.88 19.20
N VAL A 226 -5.48 -4.57 18.09
CA VAL A 226 -6.36 -5.49 17.36
C VAL A 226 -5.54 -6.67 16.82
N GLY A 227 -4.40 -6.44 16.18
CA GLY A 227 -3.51 -7.51 15.69
C GLY A 227 -3.01 -8.43 16.79
N ARG A 228 -2.71 -7.92 18.00
CA ARG A 228 -2.35 -8.75 19.16
C ARG A 228 -3.52 -9.59 19.65
N TYR A 229 -4.73 -9.02 19.69
CA TYR A 229 -5.94 -9.76 20.00
C TYR A 229 -6.16 -10.91 19.00
N GLU A 230 -6.08 -10.63 17.70
CA GLU A 230 -6.24 -11.62 16.64
C GLU A 230 -5.20 -12.75 16.74
N LEU A 231 -3.94 -12.42 17.03
CA LEU A 231 -2.89 -13.42 17.26
C LEU A 231 -3.22 -14.35 18.44
N SER A 232 -3.79 -13.83 19.53
CA SER A 232 -4.23 -14.66 20.67
C SER A 232 -5.39 -15.59 20.32
N VAL A 233 -6.30 -15.14 19.45
CA VAL A 233 -7.46 -15.94 18.99
C VAL A 233 -7.00 -17.03 18.03
N HIS A 234 -6.18 -16.69 17.03
CA HIS A 234 -5.74 -17.59 15.97
C HIS A 234 -4.56 -18.49 16.37
N PHE A 235 -3.72 -18.07 17.32
CA PHE A 235 -2.53 -18.81 17.76
C PHE A 235 -2.42 -18.87 19.29
N PRO A 236 -3.43 -19.44 19.99
CA PRO A 236 -3.51 -19.42 21.46
C PRO A 236 -2.39 -20.20 22.16
N ALA A 237 -1.65 -21.05 21.44
CA ALA A 237 -0.49 -21.76 21.97
C ALA A 237 0.78 -20.91 22.01
N SER A 238 0.80 -19.78 21.28
CA SER A 238 1.97 -18.92 21.09
C SER A 238 1.81 -17.52 21.67
N TYR A 239 0.58 -17.11 21.98
CA TYR A 239 0.26 -15.77 22.48
C TYR A 239 -0.65 -15.87 23.71
N ASP A 240 -0.31 -15.09 24.74
CA ASP A 240 -1.06 -15.01 25.99
C ASP A 240 -2.43 -14.34 25.79
N ALA A 241 -3.25 -14.38 26.85
CA ALA A 241 -4.63 -13.93 26.86
C ALA A 241 -4.83 -12.55 26.20
N ALA A 242 -5.87 -12.48 25.38
CA ALA A 242 -6.31 -11.32 24.60
C ALA A 242 -6.13 -9.98 25.32
N VAL A 243 -5.55 -9.00 24.62
CA VAL A 243 -5.61 -7.58 24.99
C VAL A 243 -7.08 -7.21 25.14
N VAL A 244 -7.43 -6.53 26.24
CA VAL A 244 -8.79 -6.02 26.43
C VAL A 244 -8.98 -4.85 25.46
N LEU A 245 -9.86 -5.04 24.49
CA LEU A 245 -10.28 -4.01 23.54
C LEU A 245 -11.53 -3.29 24.07
N GLU A 246 -11.73 -2.04 23.65
CA GLU A 246 -12.87 -1.21 24.11
C GLU A 246 -14.14 -1.49 23.31
N TYR A 247 -13.99 -1.76 22.01
CA TYR A 247 -15.06 -2.25 21.17
C TYR A 247 -15.36 -3.72 21.51
N ASP A 248 -16.65 -4.05 21.58
CA ASP A 248 -17.07 -5.42 21.78
C ASP A 248 -16.94 -6.23 20.48
N HIS A 249 -15.76 -6.82 20.29
CA HIS A 249 -15.48 -7.73 19.19
C HIS A 249 -16.31 -9.03 19.30
N HIS A 250 -16.96 -9.30 20.45
CA HIS A 250 -17.88 -10.41 20.64
C HIS A 250 -19.13 -10.31 19.75
N GLY A 251 -19.50 -9.15 19.20
CA GLY A 251 -20.56 -9.07 18.18
C GLY A 251 -20.22 -9.78 16.86
N VAL A 252 -18.92 -9.97 16.58
CA VAL A 252 -18.38 -10.63 15.38
C VAL A 252 -17.81 -12.03 15.69
N ASP A 253 -17.51 -12.31 16.97
CA ASP A 253 -16.99 -13.60 17.47
C ASP A 253 -17.96 -14.42 18.36
N ALA A 254 -19.01 -13.83 18.94
CA ALA A 254 -19.95 -14.51 19.87
C ALA A 254 -21.27 -14.97 19.25
N LEU A 255 -21.38 -14.89 17.91
CA LEU A 255 -22.14 -15.87 17.15
C LEU A 255 -21.16 -16.79 16.43
N SER A 256 -20.61 -17.67 17.27
CA SER A 256 -19.97 -18.95 16.96
C SER A 256 -18.63 -18.91 16.22
N LEU A 257 -17.73 -19.75 16.74
CA LEU A 257 -16.77 -20.52 15.96
C LEU A 257 -17.42 -21.36 14.81
N ASP A 258 -18.71 -21.16 14.51
CA ASP A 258 -19.53 -21.84 13.51
C ASP A 258 -20.08 -20.88 12.42
N THR A 259 -19.85 -19.56 12.51
CA THR A 259 -20.20 -18.63 11.42
C THR A 259 -18.93 -18.30 10.65
N GLU A 260 -18.60 -19.12 9.67
CA GLU A 260 -17.52 -18.82 8.71
C GLU A 260 -17.86 -17.49 8.03
N CYS A 261 -17.19 -16.40 8.43
CA CYS A 261 -17.21 -15.16 7.66
C CYS A 261 -16.30 -15.37 6.45
N ASP A 262 -16.93 -15.78 5.34
CA ASP A 262 -16.26 -15.96 4.07
C ASP A 262 -15.85 -14.61 3.45
N ALA A 263 -15.14 -14.66 2.31
CA ALA A 263 -14.68 -13.47 1.61
C ALA A 263 -15.84 -12.55 1.13
N VAL A 264 -17.05 -13.07 0.96
CA VAL A 264 -18.21 -12.28 0.55
C VAL A 264 -18.77 -11.53 1.75
N ALA A 265 -18.99 -12.21 2.87
CA ALA A 265 -19.44 -11.59 4.11
C ALA A 265 -18.45 -10.53 4.61
N ALA A 266 -17.15 -10.80 4.54
CA ALA A 266 -16.09 -9.84 4.90
C ALA A 266 -16.12 -8.57 4.03
N ARG A 267 -16.32 -8.73 2.71
CA ARG A 267 -16.47 -7.61 1.78
C ARG A 267 -17.69 -6.76 2.12
N ASP A 268 -18.84 -7.41 2.36
CA ASP A 268 -20.09 -6.72 2.61
C ASP A 268 -20.04 -5.96 3.95
N GLN A 269 -19.37 -6.51 4.97
CA GLN A 269 -19.08 -5.80 6.23
C GLN A 269 -18.17 -4.59 6.02
N TYR A 270 -17.13 -4.72 5.20
CA TYR A 270 -16.22 -3.62 4.87
C TYR A 270 -16.95 -2.47 4.17
N LEU A 271 -17.76 -2.79 3.15
CA LEU A 271 -18.55 -1.79 2.42
C LEU A 271 -19.63 -1.15 3.30
N GLN A 272 -20.26 -1.92 4.18
CA GLN A 272 -21.23 -1.39 5.14
C GLN A 272 -20.56 -0.38 6.10
N GLN A 273 -19.39 -0.73 6.65
CA GLN A 273 -18.63 0.18 7.51
C GLN A 273 -18.20 1.44 6.73
N ALA A 274 -17.76 1.29 5.48
CA ALA A 274 -17.38 2.43 4.64
C ALA A 274 -18.55 3.40 4.42
N HIS A 275 -19.73 2.87 4.07
CA HIS A 275 -20.95 3.65 3.93
C HIS A 275 -21.35 4.36 5.23
N GLU A 276 -21.28 3.68 6.39
CA GLU A 276 -21.54 4.29 7.70
C GLU A 276 -20.60 5.46 8.02
N LEU A 277 -19.35 5.38 7.54
CA LEU A 277 -18.35 6.45 7.67
C LEU A 277 -18.49 7.53 6.59
N GLY A 278 -19.43 7.41 5.65
CA GLY A 278 -19.61 8.31 4.53
C GLY A 278 -18.43 8.30 3.55
N LEU A 279 -17.78 7.14 3.40
CA LEU A 279 -16.86 6.82 2.31
C LEU A 279 -17.68 6.22 1.17
N ASP A 280 -18.60 6.97 0.59
CA ASP A 280 -19.34 6.51 -0.58
C ASP A 280 -18.55 6.81 -1.86
N THR A 281 -18.66 5.91 -2.83
CA THR A 281 -18.10 6.07 -4.18
C THR A 281 -18.73 7.29 -4.85
N VAL A 282 -17.89 8.24 -5.30
CA VAL A 282 -18.32 9.30 -6.22
C VAL A 282 -18.62 8.71 -7.59
#